data_AF-A0A842NCI6-F1
#
_entry.id   AF-A0A842NCI6-F1
#
_cell.length_a   1.000
_cell.length_b   1.000
_cell.length_c   1.000
_cell.angle_alpha   90.00
_cell.angle_beta   90.00
_cell.angle_gamma   90.00
#
_symmetry.space_group_name_H-M   'P 1'
#
loop_
_entity.id
_entity.type
_entity.pdbx_description
1 polymer ?
#
loop_
_entity_poly.entity_id
_entity_poly.type
_entity_poly.pdbx_seq_one_letter_code
_entity_poly.pdbx_strand_id
1 'polypeptide(L)'
;MNNMKNALEKELNLVKATKKDQRFIYQIVKNWLEQTDHSVTVLKIPSYTKFFKTKSIRYIIQKKSVKIGFVHILDNNEIGYYLIPEFQGRGIGTWAVAQLMKIESRNLYYATINNKNIGSVRLVEKLGFKPKAIIYEKKTRSEVI
;
A
#
# COMPACT_ATOMS: atom_id res chain seq x y z
N MET A 1 5.49 -25.29 -11.10
CA MET A 1 5.15 -23.96 -10.51
C MET A 1 4.82 -23.02 -11.68
N ASN A 2 3.61 -22.52 -11.96
CA ASN A 2 2.36 -22.49 -11.21
C ASN A 2 1.20 -21.98 -12.13
N ASN A 3 0.39 -22.86 -12.74
CA ASN A 3 -0.73 -22.45 -13.63
C ASN A 3 -1.76 -21.52 -12.94
N MET A 4 -1.89 -21.60 -11.61
CA MET A 4 -2.75 -20.72 -10.82
C MET A 4 -2.23 -19.28 -10.64
N LYS A 5 -0.90 -19.06 -10.61
CA LYS A 5 -0.35 -17.69 -10.54
C LYS A 5 -0.64 -16.91 -11.83
N ASN A 6 -0.50 -17.56 -12.99
CA ASN A 6 -0.82 -16.96 -14.29
C ASN A 6 -2.31 -16.62 -14.44
N ALA A 7 -3.22 -17.38 -13.82
CA ALA A 7 -4.66 -17.10 -13.87
C ALA A 7 -5.04 -15.86 -13.03
N LEU A 8 -4.43 -15.67 -11.86
CA LEU A 8 -4.61 -14.47 -11.04
C LEU A 8 -4.13 -13.21 -11.76
N GLU A 9 -2.99 -13.28 -12.45
CA GLU A 9 -2.43 -12.15 -13.20
C GLU A 9 -3.28 -11.76 -14.43
N LYS A 10 -3.98 -12.72 -15.05
CA LYS A 10 -4.87 -12.45 -16.20
C LYS A 10 -6.11 -11.64 -15.83
N GLU A 11 -6.49 -11.56 -14.55
CA GLU A 11 -7.69 -10.86 -14.10
C GLU A 11 -7.41 -9.51 -13.41
N LEU A 12 -6.13 -9.18 -13.19
CA LEU A 12 -5.70 -7.99 -12.45
C LEU A 12 -5.11 -6.94 -13.38
N ASN A 13 -5.45 -5.67 -13.13
CA ASN A 13 -4.91 -4.54 -13.85
C ASN A 13 -4.68 -3.32 -12.94
N LEU A 14 -3.69 -2.51 -13.31
CA LEU A 14 -3.45 -1.20 -12.72
C LEU A 14 -4.00 -0.12 -13.64
N VAL A 15 -4.87 0.74 -13.13
CA VAL A 15 -5.42 1.88 -13.87
C VAL A 15 -5.01 3.16 -13.17
N LYS A 16 -4.44 4.12 -13.92
CA LYS A 16 -4.00 5.39 -13.33
C LYS A 16 -5.19 6.09 -12.66
N ALA A 17 -5.03 6.44 -11.39
CA ALA A 17 -6.10 7.02 -10.61
C ALA A 17 -6.42 8.45 -11.06
N THR A 18 -7.70 8.80 -10.99
CA THR A 18 -8.24 10.12 -11.33
C THR A 18 -8.87 10.78 -10.11
N LYS A 19 -9.35 12.03 -10.26
CA LYS A 19 -10.13 12.70 -9.21
C LYS A 19 -11.35 11.90 -8.75
N LYS A 20 -11.96 11.11 -9.65
CA LYS A 20 -13.13 10.26 -9.34
C LYS A 20 -12.78 9.11 -8.37
N ASP A 21 -11.51 8.76 -8.23
CA ASP A 21 -11.06 7.66 -7.38
C ASP A 21 -10.66 8.11 -5.97
N GLN A 22 -10.51 9.41 -5.75
CA GLN A 22 -10.01 9.95 -4.48
C GLN A 22 -10.87 9.54 -3.28
N ARG A 23 -12.21 9.50 -3.42
CA ARG A 23 -13.08 9.05 -2.34
C ARG A 23 -12.81 7.59 -1.95
N PHE A 24 -12.63 6.71 -2.94
CA PHE A 24 -12.29 5.31 -2.70
C PHE A 24 -10.94 5.17 -2.01
N ILE A 25 -9.92 5.87 -2.51
CA ILE A 25 -8.56 5.88 -1.94
C ILE A 25 -8.55 6.41 -0.49
N TYR A 26 -9.31 7.47 -0.22
CA TYR A 26 -9.38 8.02 1.13
C TYR A 26 -10.06 7.05 2.09
N GLN A 27 -11.18 6.46 1.68
CA GLN A 27 -11.96 5.56 2.53
C GLN A 27 -11.20 4.29 2.88
N ILE A 28 -10.48 3.68 1.93
CA ILE A 28 -9.73 2.45 2.19
C ILE A 28 -8.58 2.67 3.18
N VAL A 29 -7.88 3.82 3.10
CA VAL A 29 -6.83 4.16 4.09
C VAL A 29 -7.46 4.47 5.45
N LYS A 30 -8.58 5.19 5.47
CA LYS A 30 -9.31 5.50 6.70
C LYS A 30 -9.69 4.22 7.43
N ASN A 31 -10.35 3.29 6.73
CA ASN A 31 -10.78 2.02 7.28
C ASN A 31 -9.59 1.20 7.80
N TRP A 32 -8.47 1.18 7.07
CA TRP A 32 -7.28 0.44 7.49
C TRP A 32 -6.63 1.02 8.76
N LEU A 33 -6.57 2.35 8.88
CA LEU A 33 -6.06 3.03 10.07
C LEU A 33 -6.97 2.85 11.29
N GLU A 34 -8.28 2.70 11.08
CA GLU A 34 -9.26 2.46 12.16
C GLU A 34 -9.25 1.00 12.64
N GLN A 35 -8.75 0.05 11.82
CA GLN A 35 -8.78 -1.39 12.11
C GLN A 35 -7.44 -1.96 12.61
N THR A 36 -6.33 -1.21 12.48
CA THR A 36 -4.99 -1.73 12.78
C THR A 36 -4.08 -0.68 13.41
N ASP A 37 -3.11 -1.11 14.21
CA ASP A 37 -1.99 -0.31 14.69
C ASP A 37 -0.72 -0.47 13.81
N HIS A 38 -0.91 -0.95 12.58
CA HIS A 38 0.19 -1.34 11.67
C HIS A 38 0.82 -0.16 10.93
N SER A 39 0.30 1.06 11.12
CA SER A 39 0.95 2.26 10.63
C SER A 39 2.22 2.54 11.44
N VAL A 40 3.27 3.05 10.80
CA VAL A 40 4.54 3.31 11.49
C VAL A 40 4.55 4.70 12.12
N THR A 41 4.00 5.70 11.44
CA THR A 41 4.07 7.11 11.89
C THR A 41 2.74 7.86 11.79
N VAL A 42 1.73 7.26 11.15
CA VAL A 42 0.43 7.90 10.93
C VAL A 42 -0.61 7.21 11.79
N LEU A 43 -0.91 7.78 12.96
CA LEU A 43 -1.88 7.21 13.91
C LEU A 43 -3.33 7.59 13.60
N LYS A 44 -3.54 8.66 12.83
CA LYS A 44 -4.88 9.14 12.43
C LYS A 44 -4.86 9.63 10.99
N ILE A 45 -5.92 9.36 10.25
CA ILE A 45 -6.01 9.83 8.87
C ILE A 45 -5.98 11.38 8.83
N PRO A 46 -5.15 11.99 7.97
CA PRO A 46 -5.22 13.43 7.70
C PRO A 46 -6.58 13.83 7.13
N SER A 47 -6.92 15.12 7.17
CA SER A 47 -8.09 15.62 6.44
C SER A 47 -7.99 15.28 4.95
N TYR A 48 -9.13 15.14 4.28
CA TYR A 48 -9.19 14.81 2.86
C TYR A 48 -8.31 15.73 1.99
N THR A 49 -8.37 17.04 2.24
CA THR A 49 -7.54 18.04 1.54
C THR A 49 -6.06 17.85 1.80
N LYS A 50 -5.65 17.59 3.05
CA LYS A 50 -4.24 17.34 3.42
C LYS A 50 -3.74 16.03 2.83
N PHE A 51 -4.57 14.99 2.81
CA PHE A 51 -4.24 13.67 2.27
C PHE A 51 -3.88 13.72 0.78
N PHE A 52 -4.60 14.52 -0.02
CA PHE A 52 -4.34 14.69 -1.45
C PHE A 52 -3.41 15.86 -1.80
N LYS A 53 -2.94 16.64 -0.82
CA LYS A 53 -1.94 17.69 -1.03
C LYS A 53 -0.56 17.10 -1.35
N THR A 54 -0.25 15.94 -0.78
CA THR A 54 1.01 15.24 -1.02
C THR A 54 1.07 14.71 -2.45
N LYS A 55 2.07 15.17 -3.21
CA LYS A 55 2.32 14.72 -4.57
C LYS A 55 2.62 13.22 -4.57
N SER A 56 1.88 12.51 -5.41
CA SER A 56 1.95 11.06 -5.52
C SER A 56 1.37 10.61 -6.86
N ILE A 57 1.97 9.58 -7.44
CA ILE A 57 1.39 8.86 -8.57
C ILE A 57 0.63 7.67 -7.99
N ARG A 58 -0.64 7.51 -8.37
CA ARG A 58 -1.53 6.50 -7.81
C ARG A 58 -2.16 5.68 -8.92
N TYR A 59 -2.26 4.38 -8.70
CA TYR A 59 -2.95 3.44 -9.57
C TYR A 59 -3.99 2.68 -8.76
N ILE A 60 -5.19 2.54 -9.31
CA ILE A 60 -6.23 1.67 -8.77
C ILE A 60 -5.92 0.23 -9.19
N ILE A 61 -5.94 -0.66 -8.20
CA ILE A 61 -5.86 -2.10 -8.40
C ILE A 61 -7.27 -2.57 -8.70
N GLN A 62 -7.46 -3.12 -9.89
CA GLN A 62 -8.74 -3.64 -10.35
C GLN A 62 -8.68 -5.15 -10.55
N LYS A 63 -9.80 -5.82 -10.29
CA LYS A 63 -10.06 -7.22 -10.67
C LYS A 63 -11.37 -7.28 -11.43
N LYS A 64 -11.36 -7.71 -12.70
CA LYS A 64 -12.56 -7.70 -13.58
C LYS A 64 -13.33 -6.36 -13.51
N SER A 65 -12.61 -5.24 -13.60
CA SER A 65 -13.15 -3.87 -13.49
C SER A 65 -13.66 -3.43 -12.12
N VAL A 66 -13.65 -4.30 -11.11
CA VAL A 66 -13.98 -3.93 -9.72
C VAL A 66 -12.75 -3.35 -9.04
N LYS A 67 -12.89 -2.19 -8.38
CA LYS A 67 -11.81 -1.58 -7.59
C LYS A 67 -11.62 -2.36 -6.30
N ILE A 68 -10.44 -2.92 -6.10
CA ILE A 68 -10.12 -3.76 -4.93
C ILE A 68 -9.00 -3.18 -4.07
N GLY A 69 -8.38 -2.10 -4.52
CA GLY A 69 -7.36 -1.39 -3.77
C GLY A 69 -6.67 -0.32 -4.59
N PHE A 70 -5.56 0.19 -4.08
CA PHE A 70 -4.69 1.09 -4.82
C PHE A 70 -3.24 0.90 -4.40
N VAL A 71 -2.33 1.28 -5.30
CA VAL A 71 -0.88 1.34 -5.07
C VAL A 71 -0.41 2.73 -5.47
N HIS A 72 0.60 3.25 -4.80
CA HIS A 72 1.14 4.57 -5.08
C HIS A 72 2.63 4.66 -4.83
N ILE A 73 3.23 5.65 -5.47
CA ILE A 73 4.58 6.12 -5.20
C ILE A 73 4.54 7.62 -4.91
N LEU A 74 5.21 8.03 -3.83
CA LEU A 74 5.40 9.42 -3.45
C LEU A 74 6.61 10.01 -4.20
N ASP A 75 6.73 11.34 -4.25
CA ASP A 75 7.84 12.03 -4.92
C ASP A 75 9.23 11.66 -4.34
N ASN A 76 9.28 11.25 -3.07
CA ASN A 76 10.50 10.76 -2.40
C ASN A 76 10.82 9.28 -2.72
N ASN A 77 10.13 8.67 -3.69
CA ASN A 77 10.20 7.26 -4.09
C ASN A 77 9.68 6.25 -3.05
N GLU A 78 8.94 6.68 -2.04
CA GLU A 78 8.29 5.76 -1.11
C GLU A 78 7.03 5.15 -1.73
N ILE A 79 6.92 3.82 -1.65
CA ILE A 79 5.78 3.06 -2.15
C ILE A 79 4.85 2.69 -1.00
N GLY A 80 3.55 2.81 -1.25
CA GLY A 80 2.52 2.22 -0.38
C GLY A 80 1.39 1.60 -1.18
N TYR A 81 0.68 0.65 -0.57
CA TYR A 81 -0.47 0.00 -1.17
C TYR A 81 -1.52 -0.32 -0.10
N TYR A 82 -2.78 -0.40 -0.54
CA TYR A 82 -3.90 -0.76 0.30
C TYR A 82 -4.85 -1.64 -0.52
N LEU A 83 -5.34 -2.71 0.11
CA LEU A 83 -6.32 -3.63 -0.46
C LEU A 83 -7.52 -3.73 0.48
N ILE A 84 -8.71 -3.88 -0.09
CA ILE A 84 -9.89 -4.18 0.71
C ILE A 84 -9.69 -5.56 1.38
N PRO A 85 -10.20 -5.77 2.62
CA PRO A 85 -9.84 -6.93 3.44
C PRO A 85 -9.98 -8.29 2.76
N GLU A 86 -11.04 -8.47 1.95
CA GLU A 86 -11.39 -9.73 1.29
C GLU A 86 -10.34 -10.18 0.26
N PHE A 87 -9.50 -9.24 -0.21
CA PHE A 87 -8.48 -9.45 -1.23
C PHE A 87 -7.05 -9.48 -0.67
N GLN A 88 -6.90 -9.33 0.65
CA GLN A 88 -5.61 -9.46 1.33
C GLN A 88 -5.15 -10.93 1.41
N GLY A 89 -3.86 -11.17 1.67
CA GLY A 89 -3.29 -12.51 1.80
C GLY A 89 -3.13 -13.31 0.49
N ARG A 90 -3.58 -12.76 -0.66
CA ARG A 90 -3.60 -13.45 -1.97
C ARG A 90 -2.43 -13.10 -2.90
N GLY A 91 -1.42 -12.37 -2.42
CA GLY A 91 -0.28 -11.92 -3.23
C GLY A 91 -0.54 -10.71 -4.14
N ILE A 92 -1.76 -10.15 -4.13
CA ILE A 92 -2.16 -9.01 -4.98
C ILE A 92 -1.32 -7.77 -4.70
N GLY A 93 -0.99 -7.50 -3.43
CA GLY A 93 -0.13 -6.36 -3.05
C GLY A 93 1.27 -6.48 -3.66
N THR A 94 1.87 -7.68 -3.60
CA THR A 94 3.19 -7.94 -4.19
C THR A 94 3.16 -7.75 -5.70
N TRP A 95 2.12 -8.26 -6.36
CA TRP A 95 1.92 -8.04 -7.78
C TRP A 95 1.77 -6.54 -8.10
N ALA A 96 0.92 -5.82 -7.36
CA ALA A 96 0.65 -4.41 -7.62
C ALA A 96 1.90 -3.53 -7.44
N VAL A 97 2.70 -3.77 -6.41
CA VAL A 97 3.97 -3.06 -6.20
C VAL A 97 4.97 -3.40 -7.31
N ALA A 98 5.10 -4.67 -7.69
CA ALA A 98 5.99 -5.07 -8.77
C ALA A 98 5.61 -4.43 -10.13
N GLN A 99 4.30 -4.34 -10.44
CA GLN A 99 3.84 -3.67 -11.64
C GLN A 99 4.04 -2.16 -11.57
N LEU A 100 3.79 -1.53 -10.42
CA LEU A 100 4.07 -0.11 -10.21
C LEU A 100 5.56 0.18 -10.48
N MET A 101 6.49 -0.62 -9.96
CA MET A 101 7.93 -0.42 -10.18
C MET A 101 8.33 -0.55 -11.66
N LYS A 102 7.61 -1.36 -12.45
CA LYS A 102 7.84 -1.45 -13.90
C LYS A 102 7.32 -0.21 -14.64
N ILE A 103 6.08 0.21 -14.33
CA ILE A 103 5.40 1.35 -14.99
C ILE A 103 6.08 2.66 -14.61
N GLU A 104 6.33 2.87 -13.32
CA GLU A 104 6.97 4.05 -12.73
C GLU A 104 8.41 3.68 -12.34
N SER A 105 9.23 3.39 -13.36
CA SER A 105 10.63 3.01 -13.19
C SER A 105 11.43 4.13 -12.51
N ARG A 106 12.14 3.79 -11.43
CA ARG A 106 13.02 4.67 -10.63
C ARG A 106 14.29 3.90 -10.30
N ASN A 107 15.37 4.64 -10.06
CA ASN A 107 16.65 4.04 -9.63
C ASN A 107 16.62 3.53 -8.18
N LEU A 108 15.66 3.98 -7.38
CA LEU A 108 15.57 3.65 -5.97
C LEU A 108 14.12 3.72 -5.49
N TYR A 109 13.75 2.81 -4.59
CA TYR A 109 12.43 2.74 -3.97
C TYR A 109 12.57 2.57 -2.46
N TYR A 110 11.65 3.17 -1.72
CA TYR A 110 11.54 3.02 -0.27
C TYR A 110 10.20 2.40 0.12
N ALA A 111 10.17 1.72 1.26
CA ALA A 111 8.95 1.23 1.88
C ALA A 111 9.12 1.27 3.39
N THR A 112 8.16 1.87 4.09
CA THR A 112 8.14 1.95 5.55
C THR A 112 7.13 0.94 6.09
N ILE A 113 7.60 -0.05 6.84
CA ILE A 113 6.79 -1.20 7.26
C ILE A 113 6.88 -1.41 8.75
N ASN A 114 5.72 -1.55 9.39
CA ASN A 114 5.62 -2.02 10.77
C ASN A 114 5.84 -3.54 10.78
N ASN A 115 6.70 -4.04 11.68
CA ASN A 115 7.01 -5.47 11.79
C ASN A 115 5.78 -6.34 12.09
N LYS A 116 4.71 -5.77 12.67
CA LYS A 116 3.42 -6.45 12.87
C LYS A 116 2.66 -6.69 11.56
N ASN A 117 2.95 -5.91 10.52
CA ASN A 117 2.35 -6.07 9.20
C ASN A 117 3.04 -7.17 8.40
N ILE A 118 2.80 -8.43 8.79
CA ILE A 118 3.40 -9.63 8.19
C ILE A 118 3.19 -9.68 6.67
N GLY A 119 2.05 -9.18 6.17
CA GLY A 119 1.77 -9.12 4.74
C GLY A 119 2.76 -8.23 3.99
N SER A 120 3.02 -7.03 4.51
CA SER A 120 3.99 -6.10 3.94
C SER A 120 5.43 -6.58 4.11
N VAL A 121 5.78 -7.18 5.26
CA VAL A 121 7.12 -7.77 5.49
C VAL A 121 7.44 -8.81 4.41
N ARG A 122 6.53 -9.79 4.20
CA ARG A 122 6.69 -10.81 3.15
C ARG A 122 6.77 -10.21 1.75
N LEU A 123 6.10 -9.08 1.51
CA LEU A 123 6.14 -8.39 0.22
C LEU A 123 7.52 -7.82 -0.05
N VAL A 124 8.10 -7.07 0.89
CA VAL A 124 9.41 -6.43 0.67
C VAL A 124 10.53 -7.45 0.55
N GLU A 125 10.46 -8.54 1.30
CA GLU A 125 11.39 -9.68 1.17
C GLU A 125 11.31 -10.28 -0.25
N LYS A 126 10.09 -10.57 -0.74
CA LYS A 126 9.88 -11.14 -2.08
C LYS A 126 10.34 -10.22 -3.21
N LEU A 127 10.24 -8.91 -3.01
CA LEU A 127 10.66 -7.91 -4.00
C LEU A 127 12.12 -7.48 -3.83
N GLY A 128 12.87 -8.10 -2.92
CA GLY A 128 14.32 -7.90 -2.79
C GLY A 128 14.74 -6.60 -2.09
N PHE A 129 13.82 -5.90 -1.43
CA PHE A 129 14.16 -4.75 -0.60
C PHE A 129 15.09 -5.19 0.54
N LYS A 130 15.99 -4.30 0.94
CA LYS A 130 16.92 -4.51 2.05
C LYS A 130 16.60 -3.54 3.18
N PRO A 131 16.68 -3.97 4.46
CA PRO A 131 16.56 -3.04 5.58
C PRO A 131 17.58 -1.92 5.47
N LYS A 132 17.15 -0.67 5.68
CA LYS A 132 18.01 0.52 5.64
C LYS A 132 18.14 1.20 7.00
N ALA A 133 17.07 1.20 7.80
CA ALA A 133 17.02 1.86 9.10
C ALA A 133 15.99 1.17 10.01
N ILE A 134 16.06 1.47 11.31
CA ILE A 134 15.11 1.05 12.34
C ILE A 134 14.42 2.30 12.89
N ILE A 135 13.12 2.20 13.15
CA ILE A 135 12.32 3.26 13.77
C ILE A 135 12.08 2.90 15.23
N TYR A 136 12.34 3.84 16.14
CA TYR A 136 12.12 3.70 17.57
C TYR A 136 10.87 4.50 17.98
N GLU A 137 9.94 3.85 18.67
CA GLU A 137 8.74 4.48 19.25
C GLU A 137 8.89 4.58 20.77
N LYS A 138 8.55 5.73 21.36
CA LYS A 138 8.41 5.90 22.82
C LYS A 138 7.03 6.45 23.13
N LYS A 139 6.20 5.67 23.81
CA LYS A 139 4.91 6.14 24.35
C LYS A 139 5.18 6.96 25.61
N THR A 140 4.74 8.22 25.62
CA THR A 140 4.96 9.16 26.74
C THR A 140 3.79 9.23 27.72
N ARG A 141 2.67 8.57 27.43
CA ARG A 141 1.53 8.37 28.33
C ARG A 141 1.04 6.93 28.19
N SER A 142 0.85 6.24 29.31
CA SER A 142 0.13 4.96 29.36
C SER A 142 -1.33 5.25 29.05
N GLU A 143 -1.93 4.52 28.11
CA GLU A 143 -3.38 4.45 28.03
C GLU A 143 -3.85 3.85 29.36
N VAL A 144 -4.48 4.68 30.20
CA VAL A 144 -5.22 4.20 31.36
C VAL A 144 -6.38 3.40 30.77
N ILE A 145 -6.31 2.08 30.91
CA ILE A 145 -7.39 1.14 30.57
C ILE A 145 -8.57 1.43 31.50
#